data_AF-A0A2D0T5A5-F1
#
_entry.id   AF-A0A2D0T5A5-F1
#
_cell.length_a   1.000
_cell.length_b   1.000
_cell.length_c   1.000
_cell.angle_alpha   90.00
_cell.angle_beta   90.00
_cell.angle_gamma   90.00
#
_symmetry.space_group_name_H-M   'P 1'
#
loop_
_entity.id
_entity.type
_entity.pdbx_description
1 polymer ?
#
loop_
_entity_poly.entity_id
_entity_poly.type
_entity_poly.pdbx_seq_one_letter_code
_entity_poly.pdbx_strand_id
1 'polypeptide(L)'
;MAVYFIFNALIVIISRKVMFAVTCLVLTLFNCGLDIEAGKLSTLDGGTSHPVPNGNPTTENNLHAIAGMRAFTKEEEAEPRIVGGKEAWPHSWPWQAVLCFADMPACGGAILSQYWIVTASHCFRRYSKESFWSVKAGKHDMENEHESCQQNSKVVKIITHKDFNGITKENDIALLKLQTPLVFDECVRPIPVWSGDLPSLKRCAITGWGSTTESGPRADKLQEANITILEFDTCLKLYGGVIRSSMMCAGQEAGGVDACQGDSGGPLSCFTGERYEVAGIVSWGVGCGRAQKPGVYTRVTFYTEWINSIVDDQLGADVTWKTSTESRKLFPSTKDEVKNCGQAEVKPCRLDQGFVGFESSEPSGELRVANVTEACPHSWPWQVSLQSEELHYCSGTLIDERWVLTARHCRAEAGDMVVLGAHDLMVGSQQVSIKAVYSQPYDGSYPPLHDLTLIYLRVPARLGSSVLPVCIPDEDMTFDQGLSCVVTGWGYKRSTPNLSPDVLHQAQVNPLPEQACWNGWGQVFSSNALLCTQPAASSSCLGDAGAPLLCQKNGQYYLAGMMALGVKRCDQQKPAIFTRLSGFQSWIEKIKNHEGLK
;
A
#
# COMPACT_ATOMS: atom_id res chain seq x y z
N MET A 1 -19.38 14.61 67.63
CA MET A 1 -18.48 13.44 67.71
C MET A 1 -19.19 12.07 67.69
N ALA A 2 -20.53 11.97 67.61
CA ALA A 2 -21.24 10.68 67.53
C ALA A 2 -21.60 10.21 66.09
N VAL A 3 -21.57 11.09 65.09
CA VAL A 3 -21.92 10.76 63.70
C VAL A 3 -20.76 10.09 62.93
N TYR A 4 -19.51 10.32 63.37
CA TYR A 4 -18.30 9.79 62.72
C TYR A 4 -18.04 8.29 63.03
N PHE A 5 -18.62 7.77 64.12
CA PHE A 5 -18.50 6.35 64.51
C PHE A 5 -19.53 5.44 63.83
N ILE A 6 -20.70 5.97 63.43
CA ILE A 6 -21.75 5.18 62.77
C ILE A 6 -21.42 4.93 61.29
N PHE A 7 -20.75 5.88 60.62
CA PHE A 7 -20.37 5.74 59.20
C PHE A 7 -19.23 4.73 58.97
N ASN A 8 -18.25 4.65 59.89
CA ASN A 8 -17.16 3.68 59.80
C ASN A 8 -17.60 2.24 60.13
N ALA A 9 -18.62 2.06 60.98
CA ALA A 9 -19.17 0.73 61.29
C ALA A 9 -19.99 0.14 60.12
N LEU A 10 -20.64 0.96 59.30
CA LEU A 10 -21.44 0.50 58.14
C LEU A 10 -20.57 -0.01 56.98
N ILE A 11 -19.41 0.62 56.75
CA ILE A 11 -18.49 0.27 55.65
C ILE A 11 -17.78 -1.08 55.90
N VAL A 12 -17.48 -1.41 57.16
CA VAL A 12 -16.85 -2.69 57.54
C VAL A 12 -17.82 -3.87 57.45
N ILE A 13 -19.12 -3.64 57.66
CA ILE A 13 -20.17 -4.69 57.58
C ILE A 13 -20.51 -5.04 56.13
N ILE A 14 -20.49 -4.06 55.21
CA ILE A 14 -20.75 -4.28 53.79
C ILE A 14 -19.56 -5.02 53.13
N SER A 15 -18.32 -4.71 53.53
CA SER A 15 -17.11 -5.39 53.06
C SER A 15 -17.07 -6.89 53.41
N ARG A 16 -17.55 -7.30 54.60
CA ARG A 16 -17.54 -8.71 55.03
C ARG A 16 -18.66 -9.57 54.43
N LYS A 17 -19.82 -8.98 54.09
CA LYS A 17 -20.94 -9.72 53.47
C LYS A 17 -20.70 -10.03 51.98
N VAL A 18 -20.04 -9.14 51.25
CA VAL A 18 -19.68 -9.35 49.84
C VAL A 18 -18.59 -10.42 49.69
N MET A 19 -17.64 -10.50 50.64
CA MET A 19 -16.58 -11.51 50.63
C MET A 19 -17.09 -12.94 50.96
N PHE A 20 -18.17 -13.07 51.74
CA PHE A 20 -18.79 -14.38 52.05
C PHE A 20 -19.66 -14.93 50.89
N ALA A 21 -20.31 -14.06 50.11
CA ALA A 21 -21.14 -14.48 48.98
C ALA A 21 -20.30 -14.99 47.78
N VAL A 22 -19.14 -14.39 47.54
CA VAL A 22 -18.22 -14.80 46.45
C VAL A 22 -17.50 -16.11 46.76
N THR A 23 -17.27 -16.41 48.05
CA THR A 23 -16.63 -17.67 48.47
C THR A 23 -17.60 -18.86 48.43
N CYS A 24 -18.90 -18.65 48.62
CA CYS A 24 -19.92 -19.71 48.52
C CYS A 24 -20.28 -20.12 47.07
N LEU A 25 -20.10 -19.24 46.07
CA LEU A 25 -20.44 -19.55 44.68
C LEU A 25 -19.33 -20.36 43.97
N VAL A 26 -18.09 -20.25 44.44
CA VAL A 26 -16.93 -20.97 43.88
C VAL A 26 -16.80 -22.40 44.46
N LEU A 27 -17.49 -22.69 45.56
CA LEU A 27 -17.47 -24.01 46.24
C LEU A 27 -18.62 -24.96 45.84
N THR A 28 -19.56 -24.54 44.98
CA THR A 28 -20.69 -25.37 44.51
C THR A 28 -20.56 -25.90 43.08
N LEU A 29 -19.48 -25.60 42.35
CA LEU A 29 -19.24 -26.13 41.00
C LEU A 29 -18.07 -27.12 40.90
N PHE A 30 -17.38 -27.41 42.01
CA PHE A 30 -16.39 -28.50 42.12
C PHE A 30 -16.90 -29.60 43.05
N ASN A 31 -17.97 -30.29 42.64
CA ASN A 31 -18.30 -31.67 43.05
C ASN A 31 -19.59 -32.14 42.39
N CYS A 32 -19.47 -32.75 41.21
CA CYS A 32 -20.39 -33.80 40.76
C CYS A 32 -19.70 -34.62 39.68
N GLY A 33 -18.91 -35.60 40.09
CA GLY A 33 -18.62 -36.77 39.27
C GLY A 33 -19.73 -37.79 39.50
N LEU A 34 -20.23 -38.40 38.42
CA LEU A 34 -20.95 -39.67 38.47
C LEU A 34 -20.87 -40.34 37.09
N ASP A 35 -20.33 -41.57 37.12
CA ASP A 35 -20.23 -42.55 36.03
C ASP A 35 -21.60 -43.01 35.53
N ILE A 36 -21.74 -43.26 34.21
CA ILE A 36 -22.69 -44.27 33.67
C ILE A 36 -22.08 -45.00 32.46
N GLU A 37 -22.00 -46.32 32.66
CA GLU A 37 -21.85 -47.52 31.83
C GLU A 37 -21.84 -47.52 30.28
N ALA A 38 -21.07 -48.50 29.79
CA ALA A 38 -20.99 -48.99 28.42
C ALA A 38 -22.21 -49.84 27.99
N GLY A 39 -22.64 -49.68 26.74
CA GLY A 39 -23.62 -50.53 26.05
C GLY A 39 -23.43 -50.49 24.53
N LYS A 40 -23.43 -51.67 23.90
CA LYS A 40 -23.08 -51.99 22.49
C LYS A 40 -24.28 -51.87 21.52
N LEU A 41 -23.93 -51.90 20.21
CA LEU A 41 -24.74 -52.14 18.98
C LEU A 41 -25.51 -50.91 18.44
N SER A 42 -25.54 -50.56 17.15
CA SER A 42 -25.27 -51.31 15.90
C SER A 42 -24.93 -50.36 14.73
N THR A 43 -24.18 -50.91 13.78
CA THR A 43 -23.79 -50.41 12.45
C THR A 43 -24.91 -49.84 11.59
N LEU A 44 -24.63 -48.72 10.90
CA LEU A 44 -25.06 -48.45 9.52
C LEU A 44 -23.99 -47.55 8.84
N ASP A 45 -23.23 -48.16 7.92
CA ASP A 45 -22.36 -47.51 6.95
C ASP A 45 -23.17 -46.73 5.91
N GLY A 46 -22.60 -45.65 5.37
CA GLY A 46 -23.06 -45.10 4.10
C GLY A 46 -22.59 -43.69 3.73
N GLY A 47 -21.35 -43.55 3.23
CA GLY A 47 -20.88 -42.51 2.28
C GLY A 47 -20.76 -41.07 2.82
N THR A 48 -19.80 -40.24 2.45
CA THR A 48 -18.79 -40.23 1.38
C THR A 48 -17.66 -39.30 1.83
N SER A 49 -16.41 -39.72 1.69
CA SER A 49 -15.21 -38.93 1.95
C SER A 49 -15.07 -37.80 0.91
N HIS A 50 -15.19 -36.55 1.35
CA HIS A 50 -14.63 -35.40 0.62
C HIS A 50 -13.26 -35.03 1.22
N PRO A 51 -12.24 -34.76 0.39
CA PRO A 51 -10.89 -34.50 0.87
C PRO A 51 -10.82 -33.14 1.57
N VAL A 52 -10.15 -33.12 2.72
CA VAL A 52 -9.61 -31.91 3.35
C VAL A 52 -8.66 -31.25 2.34
N PRO A 53 -8.88 -29.99 1.92
CA PRO A 53 -7.86 -29.26 1.18
C PRO A 53 -6.72 -28.97 2.16
N ASN A 54 -5.55 -29.55 1.89
CA ASN A 54 -4.29 -29.15 2.51
C ASN A 54 -4.08 -27.65 2.26
N GLY A 55 -4.31 -26.83 3.27
CA GLY A 55 -3.87 -25.44 3.29
C GLY A 55 -2.34 -25.43 3.29
N ASN A 56 -1.75 -25.13 2.13
CA ASN A 56 -0.34 -24.83 2.02
C ASN A 56 0.00 -23.66 2.96
N PRO A 57 1.11 -23.70 3.71
CA PRO A 57 1.56 -22.54 4.46
C PRO A 57 1.78 -21.38 3.47
N THR A 58 1.14 -20.25 3.74
CA THR A 58 1.23 -19.04 2.92
C THR A 58 2.70 -18.67 2.76
N THR A 59 3.17 -18.70 1.52
CA THR A 59 4.51 -18.27 1.16
C THR A 59 4.67 -16.78 1.48
N GLU A 60 5.85 -16.40 1.98
CA GLU A 60 6.25 -15.07 2.42
C GLU A 60 5.89 -13.94 1.41
N ASN A 61 5.84 -14.28 0.11
CA ASN A 61 5.44 -13.40 -0.99
C ASN A 61 3.97 -12.93 -0.93
N ASN A 62 3.06 -13.65 -0.26
CA ASN A 62 1.66 -13.25 -0.14
C ASN A 62 1.42 -12.32 1.07
N LEU A 63 2.30 -12.36 2.08
CA LEU A 63 2.23 -11.51 3.26
C LEU A 63 2.42 -10.02 2.90
N HIS A 64 3.39 -9.74 2.02
CA HIS A 64 3.67 -8.39 1.56
C HIS A 64 2.53 -7.83 0.69
N ALA A 65 1.76 -8.66 0.00
CA ALA A 65 0.65 -8.19 -0.83
C ALA A 65 -0.56 -7.68 -0.02
N ILE A 66 -0.78 -8.25 1.17
CA ILE A 66 -1.95 -7.93 2.01
C ILE A 66 -1.64 -6.96 3.16
N ALA A 67 -0.35 -6.73 3.46
CA ALA A 67 0.08 -5.89 4.56
C ALA A 67 -0.33 -4.41 4.35
N GLY A 68 -1.05 -3.84 5.31
CA GLY A 68 -1.51 -2.45 5.25
C GLY A 68 -2.68 -2.22 4.28
N MET A 69 -3.25 -3.28 3.71
CA MET A 69 -4.42 -3.19 2.84
C MET A 69 -5.72 -3.32 3.64
N ARG A 70 -6.57 -2.28 3.63
CA ARG A 70 -7.91 -2.37 4.22
C ARG A 70 -8.69 -3.51 3.57
N ALA A 71 -9.65 -4.06 4.29
CA ALA A 71 -10.54 -5.10 3.81
C ALA A 71 -11.96 -4.53 3.69
N PHE A 72 -12.62 -4.79 2.58
CA PHE A 72 -14.00 -4.40 2.37
C PHE A 72 -14.70 -5.54 1.64
N THR A 73 -15.99 -5.70 1.89
CA THR A 73 -16.86 -6.47 0.99
C THR A 73 -17.14 -5.64 -0.26
N LYS A 74 -17.47 -6.29 -1.39
CA LYS A 74 -17.71 -5.61 -2.67
C LYS A 74 -18.83 -4.58 -2.60
N GLU A 75 -19.77 -4.77 -1.68
CA GLU A 75 -20.90 -3.89 -1.40
C GLU A 75 -20.46 -2.63 -0.62
N GLU A 76 -19.40 -2.71 0.19
CA GLU A 76 -18.88 -1.60 1.02
C GLU A 76 -17.91 -0.68 0.26
N GLU A 77 -17.29 -1.18 -0.83
CA GLU A 77 -16.36 -0.41 -1.69
C GLU A 77 -17.05 0.73 -2.47
N ALA A 78 -18.38 0.74 -2.55
CA ALA A 78 -19.17 1.67 -3.37
C ALA A 78 -19.62 2.97 -2.67
N GLU A 79 -19.35 3.16 -1.36
CA GLU A 79 -19.82 4.33 -0.60
C GLU A 79 -18.70 5.33 -0.22
N PRO A 80 -18.62 6.51 -0.87
CA PRO A 80 -17.66 7.54 -0.50
C PRO A 80 -18.15 8.29 0.75
N ARG A 81 -17.57 8.00 1.91
CA ARG A 81 -17.94 8.71 3.15
C ARG A 81 -16.76 9.37 3.84
N ILE A 82 -16.83 10.70 3.98
CA ILE A 82 -15.91 11.50 4.79
C ILE A 82 -15.98 11.02 6.26
N VAL A 83 -14.82 10.83 6.90
CA VAL A 83 -14.67 10.21 8.23
C VAL A 83 -14.47 11.30 9.29
N GLY A 84 -15.35 11.32 10.29
CA GLY A 84 -15.25 12.13 11.51
C GLY A 84 -15.95 11.42 12.66
N GLY A 85 -15.23 10.53 13.35
CA GLY A 85 -15.71 9.77 14.52
C GLY A 85 -16.97 8.96 14.27
N LYS A 86 -16.86 7.89 13.47
CA LYS A 86 -18.00 7.01 13.12
C LYS A 86 -17.60 5.55 13.25
N GLU A 87 -18.59 4.66 13.35
CA GLU A 87 -18.40 3.21 13.26
C GLU A 87 -17.62 2.88 11.97
N ALA A 88 -16.57 2.09 12.10
CA ALA A 88 -15.82 1.55 10.98
C ALA A 88 -16.64 0.46 10.28
N TRP A 89 -16.41 0.25 9.00
CA TRP A 89 -16.95 -0.95 8.35
C TRP A 89 -16.40 -2.21 9.06
N PRO A 90 -17.24 -3.23 9.30
CA PRO A 90 -16.80 -4.47 9.94
C PRO A 90 -15.51 -5.00 9.30
N HIS A 91 -14.52 -5.29 10.15
CA HIS A 91 -13.23 -5.86 9.76
C HIS A 91 -12.37 -5.02 8.80
N SER A 92 -12.75 -3.76 8.53
CA SER A 92 -12.06 -2.93 7.53
C SER A 92 -10.69 -2.37 7.93
N TRP A 93 -10.29 -2.61 9.18
CA TRP A 93 -8.96 -2.33 9.72
C TRP A 93 -8.33 -3.63 10.23
N PRO A 94 -7.95 -4.54 9.34
CA PRO A 94 -7.65 -5.94 9.67
C PRO A 94 -6.37 -6.14 10.51
N TRP A 95 -5.56 -5.10 10.69
CA TRP A 95 -4.40 -5.08 11.59
C TRP A 95 -4.73 -4.62 13.02
N GLN A 96 -5.95 -4.13 13.27
CA GLN A 96 -6.35 -3.71 14.60
C GLN A 96 -6.45 -4.92 15.54
N ALA A 97 -5.75 -4.86 16.68
CA ALA A 97 -5.78 -5.89 17.70
C ALA A 97 -6.30 -5.35 19.03
N VAL A 98 -7.03 -6.19 19.76
CA VAL A 98 -7.42 -5.94 21.15
C VAL A 98 -6.48 -6.70 22.07
N LEU A 99 -5.89 -6.00 23.03
CA LEU A 99 -5.12 -6.58 24.11
C LEU A 99 -6.01 -6.76 25.34
N CYS A 100 -6.15 -8.00 25.78
CA CYS A 100 -6.97 -8.35 26.94
C CYS A 100 -6.08 -8.70 28.14
N PHE A 101 -6.39 -8.11 29.30
CA PHE A 101 -5.82 -8.48 30.58
C PHE A 101 -6.88 -9.22 31.38
N ALA A 102 -6.59 -10.48 31.75
CA ALA A 102 -7.56 -11.38 32.40
C ALA A 102 -8.92 -11.38 31.67
N ASP A 103 -8.87 -11.59 30.35
CA ASP A 103 -9.99 -11.59 29.41
C ASP A 103 -10.76 -10.27 29.25
N MET A 104 -10.40 -9.23 30.01
CA MET A 104 -10.97 -7.89 29.87
C MET A 104 -10.17 -7.01 28.90
N PRO A 105 -10.81 -6.32 27.93
CA PRO A 105 -10.14 -5.39 27.01
C PRO A 105 -9.42 -4.27 27.77
N ALA A 106 -8.12 -4.13 27.54
CA ALA A 106 -7.26 -3.20 28.27
C ALA A 106 -6.65 -2.13 27.37
N CYS A 107 -6.09 -2.54 26.22
CA CYS A 107 -5.40 -1.68 25.26
C CYS A 107 -5.66 -2.15 23.82
N GLY A 108 -5.33 -1.30 22.85
CA GLY A 108 -5.20 -1.67 21.44
C GLY A 108 -3.77 -2.10 21.07
N GLY A 109 -3.62 -2.57 19.83
CA GLY A 109 -2.33 -2.87 19.21
C GLY A 109 -2.46 -2.99 17.70
N ALA A 110 -1.31 -3.10 17.03
CA ALA A 110 -1.22 -3.35 15.60
C ALA A 110 -0.46 -4.64 15.30
N ILE A 111 -1.00 -5.44 14.38
CA ILE A 111 -0.40 -6.71 13.94
C ILE A 111 0.77 -6.41 13.01
N LEU A 112 2.00 -6.75 13.41
CA LEU A 112 3.19 -6.60 12.55
C LEU A 112 3.46 -7.87 11.73
N SER A 113 3.20 -9.04 12.31
CA SER A 113 3.35 -10.34 11.66
C SER A 113 2.45 -11.37 12.33
N GLN A 114 2.50 -12.62 11.88
CA GLN A 114 1.71 -13.72 12.47
C GLN A 114 1.99 -13.90 13.98
N TYR A 115 3.18 -13.52 14.46
CA TYR A 115 3.58 -13.70 15.86
C TYR A 115 3.75 -12.40 16.64
N TRP A 116 3.76 -11.24 15.98
CA TRP A 116 4.21 -10.00 16.62
C TRP A 116 3.15 -8.91 16.55
N ILE A 117 2.87 -8.33 17.72
CA ILE A 117 2.00 -7.15 17.90
C ILE A 117 2.85 -5.99 18.43
N VAL A 118 2.65 -4.78 17.90
CA VAL A 118 3.19 -3.54 18.47
C VAL A 118 2.11 -2.78 19.24
N THR A 119 2.49 -2.20 20.37
CA THR A 119 1.60 -1.45 21.27
C THR A 119 2.40 -0.52 22.19
N ALA A 120 1.77 0.08 23.20
CA ALA A 120 2.39 0.98 24.17
C ALA A 120 2.92 0.23 25.41
N SER A 121 4.07 0.68 25.95
CA SER A 121 4.66 0.13 27.18
C SER A 121 3.81 0.39 28.42
N HIS A 122 3.07 1.50 28.46
CA HIS A 122 2.27 1.87 29.63
C HIS A 122 1.14 0.86 29.92
N CYS A 123 0.69 0.09 28.93
CA CYS A 123 -0.29 -0.99 29.09
C CYS A 123 0.18 -2.05 30.08
N PHE A 124 1.50 -2.28 30.19
CA PHE A 124 2.10 -3.34 31.00
C PHE A 124 2.73 -2.84 32.30
N ARG A 125 2.69 -1.52 32.58
CA ARG A 125 3.37 -0.92 33.74
C ARG A 125 2.92 -1.49 35.08
N ARG A 126 1.63 -1.82 35.22
CA ARG A 126 1.06 -2.40 36.45
C ARG A 126 1.00 -3.92 36.42
N TYR A 127 0.80 -4.50 35.24
CA TYR A 127 0.57 -5.93 35.06
C TYR A 127 1.38 -6.41 33.86
N SER A 128 2.59 -6.92 34.10
CA SER A 128 3.53 -7.34 33.05
C SER A 128 3.64 -8.85 32.88
N LYS A 129 2.92 -9.65 33.67
CA LYS A 129 2.99 -11.12 33.60
C LYS A 129 2.22 -11.63 32.38
N GLU A 130 2.92 -12.23 31.44
CA GLU A 130 2.45 -12.69 30.13
C GLU A 130 1.23 -13.61 30.21
N SER A 131 1.18 -14.49 31.21
CA SER A 131 0.10 -15.46 31.39
C SER A 131 -1.29 -14.86 31.59
N PHE A 132 -1.37 -13.56 31.94
CA PHE A 132 -2.64 -12.84 32.07
C PHE A 132 -3.05 -12.08 30.80
N TRP A 133 -2.20 -12.08 29.77
CA TRP A 133 -2.44 -11.33 28.55
C TRP A 133 -2.79 -12.24 27.38
N SER A 134 -3.79 -11.80 26.63
CA SER A 134 -4.19 -12.40 25.36
C SER A 134 -4.45 -11.30 24.33
N VAL A 135 -4.43 -11.70 23.07
CA VAL A 135 -4.72 -10.85 21.91
C VAL A 135 -5.92 -11.42 21.18
N LYS A 136 -6.88 -10.55 20.87
CA LYS A 136 -7.99 -10.85 19.96
C LYS A 136 -7.77 -10.06 18.66
N ALA A 137 -7.70 -10.76 17.53
CA ALA A 137 -7.59 -10.19 16.18
C ALA A 137 -8.88 -10.45 15.38
N GLY A 138 -9.13 -9.65 14.34
CA GLY A 138 -10.32 -9.79 13.48
C GLY A 138 -11.63 -9.36 14.13
N LYS A 139 -11.55 -8.59 15.22
CA LYS A 139 -12.70 -8.09 15.98
C LYS A 139 -13.35 -6.86 15.33
N HIS A 140 -14.68 -6.80 15.32
CA HIS A 140 -15.45 -5.57 15.08
C HIS A 140 -16.32 -5.21 16.28
N ASP A 141 -17.11 -6.17 16.77
CA ASP A 141 -18.05 -6.01 17.88
C ASP A 141 -17.52 -6.67 19.17
N MET A 142 -17.37 -5.87 20.22
CA MET A 142 -16.86 -6.28 21.53
C MET A 142 -17.88 -7.06 22.35
N GLU A 143 -19.19 -6.92 22.07
CA GLU A 143 -20.25 -7.68 22.74
C GLU A 143 -20.45 -9.07 22.11
N ASN A 144 -20.05 -9.25 20.84
CA ASN A 144 -20.16 -10.55 20.17
C ASN A 144 -19.02 -11.49 20.56
N GLU A 145 -19.22 -12.40 21.52
CA GLU A 145 -18.17 -13.34 21.96
C GLU A 145 -17.69 -14.34 20.88
N HIS A 146 -18.50 -14.58 19.84
CA HIS A 146 -18.28 -15.63 18.83
C HIS A 146 -18.35 -15.07 17.40
N GLU A 147 -17.65 -13.97 17.17
CA GLU A 147 -17.52 -13.38 15.85
C GLU A 147 -16.70 -14.28 14.91
N SER A 148 -17.21 -14.55 13.71
CA SER A 148 -16.65 -15.56 12.80
C SER A 148 -15.19 -15.30 12.41
N CYS A 149 -14.79 -14.02 12.35
CA CYS A 149 -13.43 -13.59 12.01
C CYS A 149 -12.47 -13.53 13.22
N GLN A 150 -12.95 -13.78 14.44
CA GLN A 150 -12.16 -13.62 15.64
C GLN A 150 -11.09 -14.70 15.77
N GLN A 151 -9.85 -14.27 15.99
CA GLN A 151 -8.74 -15.14 16.36
C GLN A 151 -8.21 -14.75 17.74
N ASN A 152 -8.01 -15.74 18.62
CA ASN A 152 -7.48 -15.52 19.96
C ASN A 152 -6.10 -16.16 20.08
N SER A 153 -5.12 -15.40 20.58
CA SER A 153 -3.81 -15.94 20.94
C SER A 153 -3.39 -15.47 22.32
N LYS A 154 -2.80 -16.37 23.12
CA LYS A 154 -2.11 -15.97 24.35
C LYS A 154 -0.81 -15.23 24.04
N VAL A 155 -0.32 -14.45 24.99
CA VAL A 155 0.98 -13.79 24.92
C VAL A 155 2.03 -14.66 25.62
N VAL A 156 3.17 -14.92 24.97
CA VAL A 156 4.30 -15.66 25.55
C VAL A 156 5.47 -14.77 25.94
N LYS A 157 5.51 -13.53 25.42
CA LYS A 157 6.55 -12.57 25.77
C LYS A 157 6.02 -11.15 25.65
N ILE A 158 6.28 -10.33 26.66
CA ILE A 158 6.05 -8.88 26.65
C ILE A 158 7.42 -8.21 26.67
N ILE A 159 7.71 -7.38 25.66
CA ILE A 159 8.99 -6.68 25.53
C ILE A 159 8.71 -5.18 25.53
N THR A 160 8.77 -4.57 26.71
CA THR A 160 8.71 -3.11 26.87
C THR A 160 10.06 -2.47 26.55
N HIS A 161 10.08 -1.27 25.97
CA HIS A 161 11.33 -0.55 25.77
C HIS A 161 12.04 -0.33 27.12
N LYS A 162 13.33 -0.68 27.21
CA LYS A 162 14.10 -0.66 28.46
C LYS A 162 14.15 0.72 29.13
N ASP A 163 14.14 1.77 28.32
CA ASP A 163 14.20 3.17 28.76
C ASP A 163 12.81 3.82 28.87
N PHE A 164 11.73 3.02 28.92
CA PHE A 164 10.38 3.54 29.11
C PHE A 164 10.23 4.29 30.44
N ASN A 165 9.79 5.54 30.36
CA ASN A 165 9.55 6.37 31.54
C ASN A 165 8.04 6.52 31.80
N GLY A 166 7.58 5.90 32.90
CA GLY A 166 6.16 5.91 33.26
C GLY A 166 5.59 7.28 33.64
N ILE A 167 6.43 8.30 33.90
CA ILE A 167 6.03 9.67 34.24
C ILE A 167 5.97 10.52 32.96
N THR A 168 7.08 10.62 32.23
CA THR A 168 7.17 11.46 31.02
C THR A 168 6.54 10.83 29.79
N LYS A 169 6.25 9.53 29.82
CA LYS A 169 5.79 8.71 28.68
C LYS A 169 6.80 8.64 27.52
N GLU A 170 8.06 8.95 27.78
CA GLU A 170 9.12 8.72 26.81
C GLU A 170 9.36 7.22 26.63
N ASN A 171 9.66 6.80 25.40
CA ASN A 171 9.85 5.39 25.03
C ASN A 171 8.64 4.49 25.30
N ASP A 172 7.43 5.03 25.10
CA ASP A 172 6.18 4.31 25.29
C ASP A 172 5.82 3.38 24.12
N ILE A 173 6.64 2.35 23.93
CA ILE A 173 6.49 1.32 22.90
C ILE A 173 6.81 -0.07 23.47
N ALA A 174 6.05 -1.08 23.06
CA ALA A 174 6.25 -2.47 23.44
C ALA A 174 5.92 -3.41 22.28
N LEU A 175 6.54 -4.60 22.30
CA LEU A 175 6.24 -5.71 21.40
C LEU A 175 5.71 -6.91 22.17
N LEU A 176 4.71 -7.58 21.62
CA LEU A 176 4.16 -8.83 22.16
C LEU A 176 4.47 -9.97 21.20
N LYS A 177 5.01 -11.06 21.74
CA LYS A 177 5.11 -12.33 21.01
C LYS A 177 3.92 -13.21 21.36
N LEU A 178 3.21 -13.66 20.33
CA LEU A 178 2.04 -14.52 20.43
C LEU A 178 2.45 -16.00 20.61
N GLN A 179 1.65 -16.75 21.37
CA GLN A 179 1.84 -18.19 21.53
C GLN A 179 1.53 -18.95 20.25
N THR A 180 0.43 -18.59 19.59
CA THR A 180 -0.06 -19.22 18.37
C THR A 180 -0.03 -18.20 17.24
N PRO A 181 0.45 -18.56 16.04
CA PRO A 181 0.45 -17.63 14.91
C PRO A 181 -0.97 -17.25 14.53
N LEU A 182 -1.17 -15.98 14.19
CA LEU A 182 -2.38 -15.53 13.51
C LEU A 182 -2.42 -16.09 12.09
N VAL A 183 -3.60 -16.51 11.66
CA VAL A 183 -3.86 -16.90 10.28
C VAL A 183 -4.29 -15.64 9.53
N PHE A 184 -3.59 -15.28 8.46
CA PHE A 184 -3.99 -14.10 7.69
C PHE A 184 -5.07 -14.42 6.68
N ASP A 185 -6.10 -13.59 6.67
CA ASP A 185 -7.31 -13.73 5.86
C ASP A 185 -7.89 -12.34 5.52
N GLU A 186 -9.18 -12.28 5.19
CA GLU A 186 -9.87 -11.03 4.88
C GLU A 186 -10.03 -10.12 6.11
N CYS A 187 -10.07 -10.68 7.31
CA CYS A 187 -10.33 -9.97 8.56
C CYS A 187 -9.08 -9.72 9.41
N VAL A 188 -8.02 -10.51 9.19
CA VAL A 188 -6.77 -10.45 9.95
C VAL A 188 -5.59 -10.29 8.99
N ARG A 189 -4.93 -9.13 9.02
CA ARG A 189 -3.80 -8.80 8.13
C ARG A 189 -2.75 -7.99 8.89
N PRO A 190 -1.47 -8.06 8.51
CA PRO A 190 -0.43 -7.25 9.13
C PRO A 190 -0.49 -5.79 8.63
N ILE A 191 0.16 -4.89 9.36
CA ILE A 191 0.48 -3.53 8.94
C ILE A 191 1.99 -3.30 9.02
N PRO A 192 2.66 -2.80 7.97
CA PRO A 192 4.07 -2.46 8.04
C PRO A 192 4.31 -1.25 8.94
N VAL A 193 5.53 -1.14 9.46
CA VAL A 193 5.99 0.05 10.19
C VAL A 193 6.32 1.15 9.21
N TRP A 194 5.93 2.40 9.53
CA TRP A 194 6.29 3.55 8.71
C TRP A 194 7.81 3.67 8.58
N SER A 195 8.29 3.67 7.34
CA SER A 195 9.71 3.83 7.03
C SER A 195 9.99 5.20 6.40
N GLY A 196 11.05 5.86 6.85
CA GLY A 196 11.46 7.18 6.37
C GLY A 196 10.82 8.37 7.11
N ASP A 197 10.95 9.56 6.51
CA ASP A 197 10.47 10.80 7.12
C ASP A 197 8.95 10.89 7.06
N LEU A 198 8.33 11.03 8.23
CA LEU A 198 6.90 11.22 8.36
C LEU A 198 6.57 12.70 8.08
N PRO A 199 5.86 13.03 6.98
CA PRO A 199 5.59 14.42 6.63
C PRO A 199 4.68 15.09 7.66
N SER A 200 5.01 16.32 8.05
CA SER A 200 4.11 17.19 8.80
C SER A 200 2.78 17.37 8.04
N LEU A 201 1.69 17.58 8.78
CA LEU A 201 0.35 17.80 8.22
C LEU A 201 -0.20 16.61 7.41
N LYS A 202 0.44 15.44 7.48
CA LYS A 202 -0.09 14.23 6.86
C LYS A 202 -1.36 13.78 7.58
N ARG A 203 -2.39 13.46 6.78
CA ARG A 203 -3.63 12.85 7.27
C ARG A 203 -3.42 11.35 7.47
N CYS A 204 -3.85 10.87 8.61
CA CYS A 204 -3.79 9.49 9.05
C CYS A 204 -5.13 9.10 9.68
N ALA A 205 -5.27 7.84 10.05
CA ALA A 205 -6.44 7.30 10.71
C ALA A 205 -6.07 6.75 12.08
N ILE A 206 -6.97 6.93 13.03
CA ILE A 206 -6.96 6.26 14.32
C ILE A 206 -8.17 5.35 14.41
N THR A 207 -7.98 4.21 15.05
CA THR A 207 -9.00 3.17 15.19
C THR A 207 -8.97 2.55 16.56
N GLY A 208 -10.16 2.28 17.11
CA GLY A 208 -10.28 1.65 18.41
C GLY A 208 -11.71 1.61 18.95
N TRP A 209 -11.82 1.08 20.17
CA TRP A 209 -13.07 0.93 20.92
C TRP A 209 -13.09 1.83 22.16
N GLY A 210 -12.23 2.85 22.18
CA GLY A 210 -12.21 3.85 23.23
C GLY A 210 -13.48 4.69 23.29
N SER A 211 -13.58 5.50 24.34
CA SER A 211 -14.73 6.38 24.54
C SER A 211 -14.87 7.40 23.42
N THR A 212 -16.05 7.53 22.81
CA THR A 212 -16.32 8.50 21.74
C THR A 212 -16.48 9.94 22.24
N THR A 213 -16.63 10.10 23.56
CA THR A 213 -16.70 11.38 24.26
C THR A 213 -15.82 11.33 25.49
N GLU A 214 -15.25 12.47 25.90
CA GLU A 214 -14.41 12.54 27.10
C GLU A 214 -15.21 12.07 28.33
N SER A 215 -14.69 11.06 29.05
CA SER A 215 -15.37 10.40 30.19
C SER A 215 -16.67 9.66 29.84
N GLY A 216 -16.93 9.41 28.55
CA GLY A 216 -18.05 8.58 28.09
C GLY A 216 -17.77 7.08 28.20
N PRO A 217 -18.79 6.23 27.95
CA PRO A 217 -18.58 4.79 27.84
C PRO A 217 -17.72 4.45 26.62
N ARG A 218 -17.10 3.26 26.65
CA ARG A 218 -16.40 2.69 25.49
C ARG A 218 -17.40 2.37 24.38
N ALA A 219 -16.93 2.38 23.14
CA ALA A 219 -17.75 1.95 22.01
C ALA A 219 -17.78 0.42 21.92
N ASP A 220 -18.96 -0.15 21.67
CA ASP A 220 -19.11 -1.59 21.49
C ASP A 220 -18.52 -2.05 20.16
N LYS A 221 -18.63 -1.21 19.13
CA LYS A 221 -18.12 -1.48 17.79
C LYS A 221 -16.92 -0.62 17.43
N LEU A 222 -16.06 -1.12 16.54
CA LEU A 222 -14.83 -0.44 16.14
C LEU A 222 -15.16 0.93 15.54
N GLN A 223 -14.47 1.97 16.02
CA GLN A 223 -14.58 3.32 15.51
C GLN A 223 -13.37 3.67 14.64
N GLU A 224 -13.58 4.56 13.66
CA GLU A 224 -12.51 5.18 12.88
C GLU A 224 -12.63 6.71 12.86
N ALA A 225 -11.48 7.39 12.86
CA ALA A 225 -11.42 8.83 12.70
C ALA A 225 -10.18 9.27 11.92
N ASN A 226 -10.36 10.26 11.03
CA ASN A 226 -9.26 10.91 10.34
C ASN A 226 -8.64 11.98 11.24
N ILE A 227 -7.32 11.96 11.34
CA ILE A 227 -6.55 12.89 12.16
C ILE A 227 -5.32 13.37 11.38
N THR A 228 -4.86 14.58 11.67
CA THR A 228 -3.71 15.18 10.97
C THR A 228 -2.53 15.28 11.92
N ILE A 229 -1.35 14.87 11.48
CA ILE A 229 -0.11 15.05 12.24
C ILE A 229 0.23 16.54 12.32
N LEU A 230 0.57 17.02 13.51
CA LEU A 230 1.02 18.40 13.70
C LEU A 230 2.53 18.51 13.53
N GLU A 231 2.98 19.70 13.16
CA GLU A 231 4.40 20.05 13.20
C GLU A 231 4.96 19.92 14.62
N PHE A 232 6.20 19.44 14.72
CA PHE A 232 6.87 19.19 16.00
C PHE A 232 6.94 20.45 16.87
N ASP A 233 7.31 21.60 16.30
CA ASP A 233 7.42 22.86 17.05
C ASP A 233 6.07 23.36 17.56
N THR A 234 5.01 23.16 16.78
CA THR A 234 3.63 23.48 17.20
C THR A 234 3.23 22.59 18.37
N CYS A 235 3.42 21.27 18.24
CA CYS A 235 3.18 20.28 19.29
C CYS A 235 3.97 20.61 20.58
N LEU A 236 5.26 20.97 20.44
CA LEU A 236 6.14 21.33 21.55
C LEU A 236 5.66 22.59 22.29
N LYS A 237 5.20 23.61 21.55
CA LYS A 237 4.64 24.86 22.12
C LYS A 237 3.35 24.60 22.90
N LEU A 238 2.42 23.82 22.33
CA LEU A 238 1.12 23.51 22.96
C LEU A 238 1.25 22.78 24.31
N TYR A 239 2.36 22.05 24.47
CA TYR A 239 2.70 21.30 25.68
C TYR A 239 3.87 21.91 26.48
N GLY A 240 4.22 23.16 26.24
CA GLY A 240 5.19 23.90 27.07
C GLY A 240 6.59 23.27 27.14
N GLY A 241 7.08 22.66 26.06
CA GLY A 241 8.43 22.11 25.98
C GLY A 241 8.57 20.65 26.43
N VAL A 242 7.48 19.97 26.76
CA VAL A 242 7.51 18.60 27.31
C VAL A 242 7.64 17.52 26.23
N ILE A 243 7.31 17.82 24.97
CA ILE A 243 7.41 16.87 23.85
C ILE A 243 8.87 16.54 23.54
N ARG A 244 9.14 15.27 23.21
CA ARG A 244 10.46 14.72 22.86
C ARG A 244 10.46 14.25 21.41
N SER A 245 11.65 14.10 20.81
CA SER A 245 11.82 13.66 19.41
C SER A 245 11.20 12.29 19.11
N SER A 246 11.06 11.47 20.14
CA SER A 246 10.45 10.14 20.09
C SER A 246 8.91 10.15 20.22
N MET A 247 8.31 11.34 20.28
CA MET A 247 6.87 11.59 20.34
C MET A 247 6.43 12.44 19.14
N MET A 248 5.14 12.43 18.85
CA MET A 248 4.50 13.35 17.91
C MET A 248 3.06 13.65 18.33
N CYS A 249 2.51 14.78 17.86
CA CYS A 249 1.10 15.10 18.05
C CYS A 249 0.30 14.83 16.78
N ALA A 250 -0.95 14.39 16.94
CA ALA A 250 -1.94 14.41 15.87
C ALA A 250 -3.26 14.97 16.42
N GLY A 251 -3.99 15.73 15.61
CA GLY A 251 -5.23 16.38 16.02
C GLY A 251 -5.49 17.66 15.24
N GLN A 252 -6.42 18.45 15.77
CA GLN A 252 -6.67 19.81 15.31
C GLN A 252 -6.48 20.77 16.47
N GLU A 253 -5.89 21.93 16.21
CA GLU A 253 -5.71 22.97 17.23
C GLU A 253 -7.02 23.48 17.83
N ALA A 254 -8.11 23.44 17.05
CA ALA A 254 -9.46 23.77 17.52
C ALA A 254 -10.09 22.68 18.41
N GLY A 255 -9.46 21.51 18.53
CA GLY A 255 -10.03 20.33 19.19
C GLY A 255 -10.93 19.51 18.27
N GLY A 256 -11.77 18.66 18.86
CA GLY A 256 -12.68 17.76 18.14
C GLY A 256 -12.17 16.32 18.10
N VAL A 257 -11.62 15.89 16.97
CA VAL A 257 -11.21 14.49 16.74
C VAL A 257 -9.92 14.16 17.48
N ASP A 258 -9.94 13.11 18.30
CA ASP A 258 -8.81 12.64 19.10
C ASP A 258 -8.98 11.15 19.48
N ALA A 259 -7.88 10.50 19.88
CA ALA A 259 -7.95 9.21 20.54
C ALA A 259 -8.33 9.39 22.01
N CYS A 260 -9.05 8.43 22.60
CA CYS A 260 -9.58 8.60 23.95
C CYS A 260 -9.40 7.36 24.84
N GLN A 261 -10.05 7.34 26.00
CA GLN A 261 -9.85 6.28 26.99
C GLN A 261 -10.24 4.91 26.39
N GLY A 262 -9.28 4.00 26.29
CA GLY A 262 -9.46 2.67 25.70
C GLY A 262 -8.75 2.48 24.36
N ASP A 263 -8.31 3.55 23.70
CA ASP A 263 -7.55 3.47 22.44
C ASP A 263 -6.03 3.33 22.66
N SER A 264 -5.58 3.43 23.91
CA SER A 264 -4.18 3.29 24.33
C SER A 264 -3.50 2.09 23.67
N GLY A 265 -2.34 2.31 23.06
CA GLY A 265 -1.58 1.27 22.36
C GLY A 265 -2.07 0.97 20.94
N GLY A 266 -3.23 1.51 20.52
CA GLY A 266 -3.74 1.38 19.15
C GLY A 266 -2.89 2.15 18.12
N PRO A 267 -3.01 1.79 16.83
CA PRO A 267 -2.21 2.38 15.77
C PRO A 267 -2.73 3.75 15.32
N LEU A 268 -1.79 4.66 15.07
CA LEU A 268 -1.97 5.77 14.14
C LEU A 268 -1.51 5.28 12.77
N SER A 269 -2.48 4.92 11.93
CA SER A 269 -2.27 4.31 10.61
C SER A 269 -2.23 5.39 9.54
N CYS A 270 -1.11 5.56 8.86
CA CYS A 270 -0.96 6.57 7.81
C CYS A 270 -0.91 5.89 6.44
N PHE A 271 -1.79 6.31 5.53
CA PHE A 271 -1.76 5.81 4.16
C PHE A 271 -0.51 6.35 3.46
N THR A 272 0.46 5.49 3.14
CA THR A 272 1.54 5.83 2.21
C THR A 272 0.91 6.17 0.87
N GLY A 273 -0.06 5.32 0.54
CA GLY A 273 -1.05 5.27 -0.51
C GLY A 273 -0.80 4.23 -1.60
N GLU A 274 0.24 3.44 -1.38
CA GLU A 274 0.19 1.99 -1.50
C GLU A 274 -0.86 1.38 -0.57
N ARG A 275 -0.54 1.55 0.71
CA ARG A 275 -1.05 0.81 1.86
C ARG A 275 -1.00 1.70 3.09
N TYR A 276 -1.62 1.27 4.17
CA TYR A 276 -1.44 1.87 5.48
C TYR A 276 -0.17 1.34 6.13
N GLU A 277 0.53 2.21 6.84
CA GLU A 277 1.67 1.86 7.69
C GLU A 277 1.46 2.48 9.08
N VAL A 278 1.93 1.80 10.12
CA VAL A 278 1.84 2.31 11.49
C VAL A 278 2.92 3.36 11.70
N ALA A 279 2.50 4.62 11.72
CA ALA A 279 3.40 5.75 11.94
C ALA A 279 3.53 6.09 13.42
N GLY A 280 2.46 5.88 14.18
CA GLY A 280 2.37 6.21 15.59
C GLY A 280 1.63 5.17 16.44
N ILE A 281 1.82 5.24 17.75
CA ILE A 281 1.11 4.43 18.74
C ILE A 281 0.44 5.38 19.73
N VAL A 282 -0.87 5.21 19.98
CA VAL A 282 -1.62 6.02 20.94
C VAL A 282 -0.97 5.92 22.34
N SER A 283 -0.52 7.04 22.90
CA SER A 283 0.24 7.04 24.15
C SER A 283 -0.44 7.84 25.27
N TRP A 284 -0.64 9.16 25.10
CA TRP A 284 -1.24 10.00 26.13
C TRP A 284 -1.85 11.30 25.55
N GLY A 285 -2.59 12.03 26.38
CA GLY A 285 -3.20 13.31 26.03
C GLY A 285 -3.75 14.03 27.26
N VAL A 286 -4.15 15.29 27.11
CA VAL A 286 -4.82 16.06 28.18
C VAL A 286 -6.30 16.20 27.85
N GLY A 287 -7.11 15.31 28.43
CA GLY A 287 -8.48 15.10 27.98
C GLY A 287 -8.52 14.42 26.61
N CYS A 288 -9.69 14.44 25.97
CA CYS A 288 -9.87 13.97 24.60
C CYS A 288 -10.52 15.08 23.77
N GLY A 289 -9.92 15.44 22.65
CA GLY A 289 -10.54 16.37 21.68
C GLY A 289 -10.65 17.81 22.18
N ARG A 290 -9.87 18.20 23.19
CA ARG A 290 -9.86 19.56 23.71
C ARG A 290 -9.07 20.50 22.79
N ALA A 291 -9.56 21.73 22.64
CA ALA A 291 -8.82 22.76 21.91
C ALA A 291 -7.42 22.95 22.52
N GLN A 292 -6.42 23.14 21.65
CA GLN A 292 -5.02 23.33 22.01
C GLN A 292 -4.38 22.17 22.79
N LYS A 293 -5.01 20.99 22.81
CA LYS A 293 -4.53 19.78 23.47
C LYS A 293 -4.65 18.56 22.53
N PRO A 294 -3.85 18.51 21.45
CA PRO A 294 -3.87 17.38 20.52
C PRO A 294 -3.36 16.10 21.19
N GLY A 295 -3.82 14.94 20.75
CA GLY A 295 -3.33 13.65 21.22
C GLY A 295 -1.83 13.46 20.95
N VAL A 296 -1.14 12.78 21.86
CA VAL A 296 0.29 12.49 21.78
C VAL A 296 0.51 11.00 21.54
N TYR A 297 1.31 10.72 20.50
CA TYR A 297 1.61 9.40 20.00
C TYR A 297 3.11 9.13 20.10
N THR A 298 3.48 7.89 20.36
CA THR A 298 4.86 7.44 20.20
C THR A 298 5.21 7.47 18.72
N ARG A 299 6.33 8.09 18.34
CA ARG A 299 6.79 8.17 16.94
C ARG A 299 7.49 6.88 16.54
N VAL A 300 6.81 6.00 15.79
CA VAL A 300 7.32 4.65 15.49
C VAL A 300 8.61 4.68 14.69
N THR A 301 8.78 5.66 13.78
CA THR A 301 10.02 5.83 12.98
C THR A 301 11.28 5.98 13.83
N PHE A 302 11.15 6.43 15.09
CA PHE A 302 12.26 6.55 16.03
C PHE A 302 12.73 5.17 16.57
N TYR A 303 11.90 4.14 16.45
CA TYR A 303 12.13 2.82 17.03
C TYR A 303 12.25 1.70 16.00
N THR A 304 12.31 2.00 14.70
CA THR A 304 12.36 0.99 13.64
C THR A 304 13.52 0.01 13.84
N GLU A 305 14.71 0.51 14.18
CA GLU A 305 15.88 -0.35 14.49
C GLU A 305 15.63 -1.25 15.70
N TRP A 306 15.02 -0.71 16.77
CA TRP A 306 14.69 -1.46 17.97
C TRP A 306 13.65 -2.55 17.68
N ILE A 307 12.61 -2.23 16.92
CA ILE A 307 11.59 -3.19 16.49
C ILE A 307 12.23 -4.33 15.70
N ASN A 308 13.01 -4.00 14.68
CA ASN A 308 13.66 -4.99 13.82
C ASN A 308 14.64 -5.86 14.60
N SER A 309 15.42 -5.28 15.51
CA SER A 309 16.37 -6.05 16.33
C SER A 309 15.70 -7.16 17.14
N ILE A 310 14.46 -6.96 17.58
CA ILE A 310 13.72 -7.94 18.38
C ILE A 310 12.99 -8.95 17.50
N VAL A 311 12.39 -8.48 16.41
CA VAL A 311 11.63 -9.31 15.49
C VAL A 311 12.56 -10.25 14.71
N ASP A 312 13.75 -9.80 14.33
CA ASP A 312 14.73 -10.55 13.54
C ASP A 312 15.63 -11.48 14.38
N ASP A 313 16.10 -11.06 15.57
CA ASP A 313 16.98 -11.89 16.44
C ASP A 313 16.33 -13.21 16.90
N GLN A 314 15.02 -13.37 16.72
CA GLN A 314 14.28 -14.55 17.17
C GLN A 314 13.86 -15.50 16.04
N LEU A 315 14.17 -15.17 14.77
CA LEU A 315 14.07 -16.11 13.64
C LEU A 315 15.27 -17.08 13.58
N GLY A 316 16.38 -16.75 14.26
CA GLY A 316 17.58 -17.59 14.34
C GLY A 316 17.61 -18.63 15.47
N ALA A 317 16.57 -18.72 16.30
CA ALA A 317 16.60 -19.57 17.51
C ALA A 317 15.84 -20.91 17.41
N ASP A 318 15.06 -21.17 16.34
CA ASP A 318 14.16 -22.34 16.28
C ASP A 318 14.34 -23.28 15.07
N VAL A 319 15.41 -23.11 14.28
CA VAL A 319 15.72 -24.04 13.16
C VAL A 319 17.23 -24.28 13.05
N THR A 320 17.70 -25.42 13.52
CA THR A 320 19.02 -25.94 13.15
C THR A 320 18.98 -26.50 11.73
N TRP A 321 19.48 -25.74 10.74
CA TRP A 321 19.97 -26.34 9.49
C TRP A 321 21.40 -25.91 9.19
N LYS A 322 22.17 -26.93 8.81
CA LYS A 322 23.61 -26.93 8.59
C LYS A 322 23.98 -25.93 7.49
N THR A 323 25.10 -25.27 7.73
CA THR A 323 25.92 -24.48 6.81
C THR A 323 25.88 -24.95 5.36
N SER A 324 25.32 -24.14 4.49
CA SER A 324 25.88 -23.82 3.19
C SER A 324 25.82 -22.30 3.03
N THR A 325 26.98 -21.71 2.79
CA THR A 325 27.24 -20.28 2.54
C THR A 325 26.24 -19.66 1.57
N GLU A 326 25.26 -18.94 2.10
CA GLU A 326 24.57 -17.78 1.49
C GLU A 326 23.62 -17.19 2.54
N SER A 327 24.14 -16.26 3.34
CA SER A 327 23.35 -15.52 4.33
C SER A 327 22.44 -14.52 3.60
N ARG A 328 21.25 -14.96 3.20
CA ARG A 328 20.19 -14.10 2.67
C ARG A 328 19.63 -13.27 3.83
N LYS A 329 19.96 -11.97 3.86
CA LYS A 329 19.45 -10.99 4.83
C LYS A 329 17.99 -10.64 4.49
N LEU A 330 17.13 -10.52 5.52
CA LEU A 330 15.70 -10.26 5.38
C LEU A 330 15.33 -8.77 5.17
N PHE A 331 16.29 -7.85 5.31
CA PHE A 331 16.12 -6.43 4.99
C PHE A 331 17.45 -5.87 4.45
N PRO A 332 17.52 -5.42 3.18
CA PRO A 332 18.74 -4.79 2.65
C PRO A 332 18.96 -3.43 3.28
N SER A 333 20.15 -3.23 3.86
CA SER A 333 20.61 -1.90 4.28
C SER A 333 20.83 -1.04 3.03
N THR A 334 20.24 0.14 3.02
CA THR A 334 20.47 1.18 2.02
C THR A 334 21.97 1.52 1.91
N LYS A 335 22.60 1.06 0.82
CA LYS A 335 23.59 1.84 0.05
C LYS A 335 24.11 1.22 -1.25
N ASP A 336 23.68 0.03 -1.68
CA ASP A 336 24.02 -0.53 -3.00
C ASP A 336 22.92 -1.46 -3.57
N GLU A 337 21.63 -1.06 -3.51
CA GLU A 337 20.59 -1.79 -4.25
C GLU A 337 20.55 -1.34 -5.72
N VAL A 338 20.89 -2.27 -6.60
CA VAL A 338 20.54 -2.22 -8.02
C VAL A 338 19.05 -1.92 -8.13
N LYS A 339 18.69 -0.75 -8.67
CA LYS A 339 17.32 -0.40 -9.01
C LYS A 339 16.75 -1.47 -9.94
N ASN A 340 15.88 -2.34 -9.44
CA ASN A 340 15.21 -3.37 -10.22
C ASN A 340 14.14 -2.72 -11.13
N CYS A 341 14.57 -2.09 -12.21
CA CYS A 341 13.69 -1.60 -13.27
C CYS A 341 13.28 -2.73 -14.21
N GLY A 342 12.14 -2.61 -14.91
CA GLY A 342 11.77 -3.49 -16.01
C GLY A 342 11.45 -4.95 -15.63
N GLN A 343 11.29 -5.26 -14.34
CA GLN A 343 11.00 -6.60 -13.82
C GLN A 343 9.51 -6.77 -13.49
N ALA A 344 8.63 -6.68 -14.50
CA ALA A 344 7.21 -6.98 -14.32
C ALA A 344 6.85 -8.38 -14.85
N GLU A 345 6.10 -9.15 -14.05
CA GLU A 345 5.45 -10.37 -14.50
C GLU A 345 4.21 -10.04 -15.32
N VAL A 346 4.36 -9.95 -16.65
CA VAL A 346 3.22 -9.73 -17.56
C VAL A 346 2.36 -11.00 -17.58
N LYS A 347 1.19 -10.93 -16.93
CA LYS A 347 0.24 -12.05 -16.86
C LYS A 347 -0.27 -12.44 -18.26
N PRO A 348 -0.53 -13.74 -18.53
CA PRO A 348 -0.86 -14.26 -19.85
C PRO A 348 -2.34 -14.06 -20.26
N CYS A 349 -2.98 -12.92 -19.94
CA CYS A 349 -4.16 -12.55 -20.71
C CYS A 349 -3.69 -12.19 -22.13
N ARG A 350 -4.34 -12.82 -23.12
CA ARG A 350 -3.93 -12.90 -24.53
C ARG A 350 -3.28 -11.60 -25.04
N LEU A 351 -1.96 -11.58 -25.17
CA LEU A 351 -1.34 -10.92 -26.31
C LEU A 351 -1.68 -11.83 -27.50
N ASP A 352 -2.53 -11.36 -28.41
CA ASP A 352 -2.82 -12.12 -29.63
C ASP A 352 -1.51 -12.45 -30.34
N GLN A 353 -1.42 -13.64 -30.95
CA GLN A 353 -0.17 -14.17 -31.54
C GLN A 353 0.32 -13.40 -32.78
N GLY A 354 -0.27 -12.24 -33.09
CA GLY A 354 -0.01 -11.45 -34.29
C GLY A 354 0.33 -10.00 -33.96
N PHE A 355 1.18 -9.42 -34.79
CA PHE A 355 1.46 -7.99 -34.74
C PHE A 355 0.23 -7.17 -35.15
N VAL A 356 0.15 -5.94 -34.63
CA VAL A 356 -0.84 -4.95 -35.06
C VAL A 356 -0.80 -4.72 -36.57
N GLY A 357 -1.97 -4.65 -37.19
CA GLY A 357 -2.11 -4.55 -38.64
C GLY A 357 -3.46 -3.99 -39.05
N PHE A 358 -3.68 -3.83 -40.36
CA PHE A 358 -4.96 -3.39 -40.89
C PHE A 358 -5.86 -4.58 -41.22
N GLU A 359 -7.15 -4.46 -40.94
CA GLU A 359 -8.17 -5.39 -41.46
C GLU A 359 -8.42 -5.11 -42.95
N SER A 360 -8.83 -6.13 -43.71
CA SER A 360 -9.24 -5.95 -45.10
C SER A 360 -10.36 -4.91 -45.18
N SER A 361 -10.13 -3.85 -45.97
CA SER A 361 -10.97 -2.66 -46.04
C SER A 361 -12.46 -3.00 -46.16
N GLU A 362 -13.27 -2.46 -45.26
CA GLU A 362 -14.71 -2.38 -45.48
C GLU A 362 -15.00 -1.54 -46.74
N PRO A 363 -16.14 -1.75 -47.44
CA PRO A 363 -16.49 -1.01 -48.65
C PRO A 363 -16.54 0.52 -48.48
N SER A 364 -16.56 1.01 -47.23
CA SER A 364 -16.62 2.43 -46.85
C SER A 364 -15.30 3.20 -47.01
N GLY A 365 -14.16 2.51 -47.18
CA GLY A 365 -12.83 3.14 -47.30
C GLY A 365 -12.23 3.64 -45.98
N GLU A 366 -12.83 3.32 -44.82
CA GLU A 366 -12.31 3.66 -43.50
C GLU A 366 -11.33 2.59 -43.00
N LEU A 367 -10.12 3.01 -42.57
CA LEU A 367 -9.09 2.10 -42.09
C LEU A 367 -9.45 1.54 -40.71
N ARG A 368 -9.41 0.22 -40.55
CA ARG A 368 -9.56 -0.47 -39.27
C ARG A 368 -8.28 -1.17 -38.87
N VAL A 369 -7.95 -1.11 -37.59
CA VAL A 369 -6.78 -1.76 -36.99
C VAL A 369 -7.21 -3.03 -36.25
N ALA A 370 -6.53 -4.13 -36.52
CA ALA A 370 -6.67 -5.41 -35.85
C ALA A 370 -5.52 -5.70 -34.87
N ASN A 371 -5.71 -6.74 -34.05
CA ASN A 371 -4.74 -7.25 -33.07
C ASN A 371 -4.38 -6.21 -31.99
N VAL A 372 -5.39 -5.48 -31.52
CA VAL A 372 -5.32 -4.62 -30.34
C VAL A 372 -6.25 -5.23 -29.30
N THR A 373 -5.75 -5.41 -28.08
CA THR A 373 -6.46 -6.10 -27.00
C THR A 373 -6.46 -5.25 -25.75
N GLU A 374 -7.46 -5.43 -24.90
CA GLU A 374 -7.42 -4.93 -23.52
C GLU A 374 -6.19 -5.54 -22.81
N ALA A 375 -5.43 -4.71 -22.10
CA ALA A 375 -4.34 -5.16 -21.27
C ALA A 375 -4.88 -5.85 -20.00
N CYS A 376 -4.08 -6.71 -19.36
CA CYS A 376 -4.45 -7.16 -18.03
C CYS A 376 -4.39 -5.98 -17.06
N PRO A 377 -5.32 -5.92 -16.08
CA PRO A 377 -5.15 -5.02 -14.96
C PRO A 377 -3.76 -5.17 -14.35
N HIS A 378 -3.04 -4.04 -14.32
CA HIS A 378 -1.70 -3.89 -13.74
C HIS A 378 -0.57 -4.67 -14.43
N SER A 379 -0.75 -5.20 -15.66
CA SER A 379 0.33 -5.90 -16.37
C SER A 379 1.43 -4.99 -16.90
N TRP A 380 1.17 -3.68 -16.99
CA TRP A 380 2.11 -2.67 -17.46
C TRP A 380 2.34 -1.60 -16.38
N PRO A 381 3.08 -1.93 -15.30
CA PRO A 381 3.12 -1.12 -14.09
C PRO A 381 3.88 0.21 -14.25
N TRP A 382 4.57 0.42 -15.35
CA TRP A 382 5.23 1.70 -15.68
C TRP A 382 4.34 2.63 -16.51
N GLN A 383 3.17 2.17 -16.97
CA GLN A 383 2.27 2.98 -17.77
C GLN A 383 1.71 4.15 -16.94
N VAL A 384 1.73 5.35 -17.53
CA VAL A 384 1.24 6.57 -16.90
C VAL A 384 0.21 7.24 -17.79
N SER A 385 -0.87 7.73 -17.20
CA SER A 385 -1.80 8.66 -17.83
C SER A 385 -1.50 10.09 -17.36
N LEU A 386 -1.28 11.00 -18.29
CA LEU A 386 -1.21 12.44 -18.02
C LEU A 386 -2.61 13.03 -18.16
N GLN A 387 -3.03 13.74 -17.12
CA GLN A 387 -4.37 14.32 -17.04
C GLN A 387 -4.31 15.81 -16.73
N SER A 388 -5.19 16.55 -17.39
CA SER A 388 -5.47 17.96 -17.10
C SER A 388 -6.98 18.08 -16.91
N GLU A 389 -7.42 18.76 -15.85
CA GLU A 389 -8.84 18.81 -15.46
C GLU A 389 -9.51 17.42 -15.41
N GLU A 390 -8.79 16.43 -14.86
CA GLU A 390 -9.23 15.02 -14.74
C GLU A 390 -9.42 14.28 -16.08
N LEU A 391 -9.06 14.90 -17.21
CA LEU A 391 -9.15 14.30 -18.54
C LEU A 391 -7.79 13.81 -19.03
N HIS A 392 -7.71 12.55 -19.44
CA HIS A 392 -6.55 11.97 -20.11
C HIS A 392 -6.28 12.67 -21.44
N TYR A 393 -5.05 13.17 -21.62
CA TYR A 393 -4.63 13.82 -22.88
C TYR A 393 -3.40 13.18 -23.52
N CYS A 394 -2.58 12.48 -22.74
CA CYS A 394 -1.39 11.77 -23.23
C CYS A 394 -0.98 10.64 -22.28
N SER A 395 -0.24 9.69 -22.82
CA SER A 395 0.50 8.71 -22.06
C SER A 395 1.89 9.20 -21.64
N GLY A 396 2.43 8.51 -20.63
CA GLY A 396 3.80 8.63 -20.19
C GLY A 396 4.31 7.31 -19.63
N THR A 397 5.53 7.32 -19.10
CA THR A 397 6.17 6.12 -18.57
C THR A 397 7.05 6.42 -17.37
N LEU A 398 6.82 5.70 -16.27
CA LEU A 398 7.64 5.79 -15.07
C LEU A 398 8.99 5.11 -15.30
N ILE A 399 10.09 5.86 -15.14
CA ILE A 399 11.47 5.37 -15.30
C ILE A 399 12.27 5.40 -13.99
N ASP A 400 11.70 6.03 -12.97
CA ASP A 400 12.25 6.16 -11.62
C ASP A 400 11.11 6.61 -10.70
N GLU A 401 11.22 6.42 -9.39
CA GLU A 401 10.17 6.83 -8.44
C GLU A 401 9.76 8.31 -8.58
N ARG A 402 10.63 9.20 -9.05
CA ARG A 402 10.28 10.63 -9.23
C ARG A 402 10.23 11.09 -10.69
N TRP A 403 10.49 10.20 -11.63
CA TRP A 403 10.73 10.59 -13.02
C TRP A 403 9.82 9.84 -13.98
N VAL A 404 9.07 10.62 -14.76
CA VAL A 404 8.20 10.13 -15.84
C VAL A 404 8.70 10.70 -17.16
N LEU A 405 8.73 9.89 -18.21
CA LEU A 405 8.94 10.35 -19.57
C LEU A 405 7.61 10.45 -20.32
N THR A 406 7.49 11.43 -21.20
CA THR A 406 6.40 11.56 -22.17
C THR A 406 6.91 12.20 -23.46
N ALA A 407 6.08 12.28 -24.49
CA ALA A 407 6.42 13.00 -25.70
C ALA A 407 6.33 14.52 -25.47
N ARG A 408 7.21 15.28 -26.09
CA ARG A 408 7.25 16.74 -25.92
C ARG A 408 5.99 17.41 -26.46
N HIS A 409 5.43 16.90 -27.56
CA HIS A 409 4.21 17.44 -28.13
C HIS A 409 2.96 17.25 -27.26
N CYS A 410 3.04 16.46 -26.18
CA CYS A 410 2.00 16.39 -25.15
C CYS A 410 1.88 17.68 -24.33
N ARG A 411 2.94 18.51 -24.30
CA ARG A 411 2.97 19.80 -23.60
C ARG A 411 2.53 19.70 -22.13
N ALA A 412 3.05 18.70 -21.43
CA ALA A 412 2.80 18.57 -20.00
C ALA A 412 3.31 19.80 -19.23
N GLU A 413 2.55 20.26 -18.24
CA GLU A 413 2.86 21.46 -17.47
C GLU A 413 2.83 21.20 -15.96
N ALA A 414 3.48 22.07 -15.19
CA ALA A 414 3.41 21.99 -13.74
C ALA A 414 1.97 22.27 -13.27
N GLY A 415 1.42 21.36 -12.45
CA GLY A 415 0.01 21.41 -12.03
C GLY A 415 -0.84 20.31 -12.66
N ASP A 416 -0.46 19.77 -13.82
CA ASP A 416 -1.08 18.57 -14.38
C ASP A 416 -0.91 17.37 -13.44
N MET A 417 -1.75 16.37 -13.64
CA MET A 417 -1.80 15.16 -12.83
C MET A 417 -1.21 13.97 -13.58
N VAL A 418 -0.34 13.23 -12.89
CA VAL A 418 0.22 11.95 -13.32
C VAL A 418 -0.55 10.85 -12.61
N VAL A 419 -1.25 10.01 -13.36
CA VAL A 419 -1.99 8.84 -12.86
C VAL A 419 -1.19 7.57 -13.15
N LEU A 420 -0.91 6.83 -12.09
CA LEU A 420 -0.01 5.66 -12.06
C LEU A 420 -0.80 4.40 -11.64
N GLY A 421 -0.50 3.28 -12.30
CA GLY A 421 -1.06 1.97 -11.96
C GLY A 421 -2.52 1.76 -12.34
N ALA A 422 -3.10 2.71 -13.09
CA ALA A 422 -4.45 2.61 -13.62
C ALA A 422 -4.53 1.52 -14.69
N HIS A 423 -5.63 0.76 -14.66
CA HIS A 423 -6.09 -0.05 -15.80
C HIS A 423 -7.28 0.64 -16.45
N ASP A 424 -8.30 0.90 -15.63
CA ASP A 424 -9.46 1.72 -15.94
C ASP A 424 -9.26 3.12 -15.33
N LEU A 425 -9.27 4.15 -16.17
CA LEU A 425 -9.10 5.55 -15.77
C LEU A 425 -10.25 6.07 -14.90
N MET A 426 -11.40 5.39 -14.90
CA MET A 426 -12.56 5.72 -14.05
C MET A 426 -12.43 5.16 -12.63
N VAL A 427 -11.43 4.32 -12.37
CA VAL A 427 -11.19 3.68 -11.07
C VAL A 427 -10.02 4.37 -10.35
N GLY A 428 -10.21 4.61 -9.04
CA GLY A 428 -9.24 5.29 -8.18
C GLY A 428 -7.84 4.67 -8.27
N SER A 429 -6.89 5.45 -8.76
CA SER A 429 -5.49 5.06 -8.98
C SER A 429 -4.54 6.06 -8.30
N GLN A 430 -3.24 5.75 -8.24
CA GLN A 430 -2.28 6.67 -7.64
C GLN A 430 -2.18 7.95 -8.50
N GLN A 431 -2.39 9.12 -7.91
CA GLN A 431 -2.26 10.39 -8.61
C GLN A 431 -1.20 11.28 -7.96
N VAL A 432 -0.35 11.89 -8.78
CA VAL A 432 0.73 12.76 -8.34
C VAL A 432 0.79 14.00 -9.24
N SER A 433 0.80 15.20 -8.66
CA SER A 433 0.94 16.43 -9.45
C SER A 433 2.36 16.60 -9.99
N ILE A 434 2.50 17.14 -11.19
CA ILE A 434 3.78 17.52 -11.78
C ILE A 434 4.38 18.71 -11.01
N LYS A 435 5.65 18.60 -10.59
CA LYS A 435 6.42 19.70 -9.98
C LYS A 435 7.18 20.51 -11.02
N ALA A 436 7.88 19.84 -11.93
CA ALA A 436 8.69 20.48 -12.96
C ALA A 436 8.74 19.63 -14.24
N VAL A 437 9.01 20.29 -15.35
CA VAL A 437 9.04 19.68 -16.69
C VAL A 437 10.29 20.14 -17.42
N TYR A 438 11.01 19.19 -18.03
CA TYR A 438 12.24 19.40 -18.78
C TYR A 438 12.05 18.84 -20.18
N SER A 439 11.75 19.73 -21.12
CA SER A 439 11.49 19.38 -22.52
C SER A 439 12.74 19.59 -23.37
N GLN A 440 12.95 18.68 -24.33
CA GLN A 440 13.93 18.94 -25.38
C GLN A 440 13.58 20.21 -26.18
N PRO A 441 14.59 20.92 -26.73
CA PRO A 441 14.36 22.02 -27.65
C PRO A 441 13.59 21.52 -28.89
N TYR A 442 12.71 22.37 -29.40
CA TYR A 442 12.07 22.08 -30.68
C TYR A 442 13.06 22.28 -31.82
N ASP A 443 13.18 21.30 -32.70
CA ASP A 443 14.14 21.29 -33.80
C ASP A 443 13.58 21.81 -35.14
N GLY A 444 12.27 22.09 -35.22
CA GLY A 444 11.63 22.54 -36.45
C GLY A 444 11.41 21.44 -37.49
N SER A 445 11.78 20.20 -37.21
CA SER A 445 11.65 19.07 -38.12
C SER A 445 10.29 18.38 -38.01
N TYR A 446 9.88 17.67 -39.06
CA TYR A 446 8.66 16.86 -39.07
C TYR A 446 8.90 15.53 -39.80
N PRO A 447 8.91 14.39 -39.08
CA PRO A 447 8.63 14.28 -37.65
C PRO A 447 9.77 14.87 -36.80
N PRO A 448 9.47 15.31 -35.56
CA PRO A 448 10.49 15.86 -34.66
C PRO A 448 11.54 14.80 -34.32
N LEU A 449 12.83 15.15 -34.43
CA LEU A 449 13.95 14.32 -33.98
C LEU A 449 14.09 14.35 -32.45
N HIS A 450 13.65 15.46 -31.82
CA HIS A 450 13.67 15.65 -30.38
C HIS A 450 12.26 15.86 -29.82
N ASP A 451 11.54 14.76 -29.59
CA ASP A 451 10.16 14.77 -29.08
C ASP A 451 10.06 14.06 -27.73
N LEU A 452 10.84 14.55 -26.76
CA LEU A 452 10.93 13.96 -25.42
C LEU A 452 10.84 15.03 -24.34
N THR A 453 10.07 14.71 -23.30
CA THR A 453 9.91 15.52 -22.10
C THR A 453 10.08 14.65 -20.87
N LEU A 454 10.89 15.14 -19.93
CA LEU A 454 11.11 14.53 -18.64
C LEU A 454 10.33 15.30 -17.57
N ILE A 455 9.48 14.59 -16.85
CA ILE A 455 8.58 15.11 -15.82
C ILE A 455 9.15 14.74 -14.44
N TYR A 456 9.28 15.74 -13.58
CA TYR A 456 9.64 15.56 -12.18
C TYR A 456 8.38 15.65 -11.30
N LEU A 457 8.12 14.57 -10.56
CA LEU A 457 6.95 14.45 -9.71
C LEU A 457 7.10 15.27 -8.42
N ARG A 458 6.00 15.84 -7.92
CA ARG A 458 6.02 16.62 -6.66
C ARG A 458 6.33 15.78 -5.44
N VAL A 459 5.89 14.52 -5.44
CA VAL A 459 6.25 13.47 -4.49
C VAL A 459 6.67 12.24 -5.29
N PRO A 460 7.53 11.34 -4.78
CA PRO A 460 7.79 10.08 -5.48
C PRO A 460 6.50 9.29 -5.68
N ALA A 461 6.38 8.67 -6.85
CA ALA A 461 5.51 7.55 -7.11
C ALA A 461 5.85 6.42 -6.14
N ARG A 462 4.80 5.88 -5.51
CA ARG A 462 4.85 4.74 -4.62
C ARG A 462 4.94 3.50 -5.46
N LEU A 463 6.10 2.85 -5.43
CA LEU A 463 6.35 1.63 -6.17
C LEU A 463 5.64 0.46 -5.50
N GLY A 464 5.07 -0.44 -6.29
CA GLY A 464 4.32 -1.61 -5.85
C GLY A 464 4.05 -2.53 -7.03
N SER A 465 3.23 -3.57 -6.85
CA SER A 465 2.97 -4.55 -7.92
C SER A 465 2.32 -3.96 -9.18
N SER A 466 1.64 -2.81 -9.05
CA SER A 466 0.99 -2.10 -10.15
C SER A 466 1.73 -0.82 -10.59
N VAL A 467 2.80 -0.42 -9.89
CA VAL A 467 3.58 0.78 -10.18
C VAL A 467 5.07 0.46 -10.06
N LEU A 468 5.77 0.29 -11.17
CA LEU A 468 7.20 -0.04 -11.19
C LEU A 468 7.90 0.76 -12.28
N PRO A 469 9.17 1.16 -12.09
CA PRO A 469 9.91 1.82 -13.15
C PRO A 469 10.32 0.81 -14.25
N VAL A 470 10.28 1.23 -15.50
CA VAL A 470 10.90 0.50 -16.62
C VAL A 470 12.36 0.92 -16.79
N CYS A 471 13.20 0.04 -17.34
CA CYS A 471 14.59 0.38 -17.58
C CYS A 471 14.76 1.35 -18.75
N ILE A 472 15.71 2.27 -18.59
CA ILE A 472 16.21 3.09 -19.69
C ILE A 472 17.31 2.28 -20.38
N PRO A 473 17.30 2.17 -21.72
CA PRO A 473 18.37 1.50 -22.44
C PRO A 473 19.69 2.28 -22.38
N ASP A 474 20.80 1.54 -22.32
CA ASP A 474 22.14 2.08 -22.53
C ASP A 474 22.30 2.62 -23.97
N GLU A 475 23.26 3.51 -24.20
CA GLU A 475 23.44 4.21 -25.49
C GLU A 475 23.71 3.26 -26.66
N ASP A 476 24.39 2.14 -26.42
CA ASP A 476 24.74 1.12 -27.41
C ASP A 476 23.64 0.07 -27.62
N MET A 477 22.55 0.13 -26.86
CA MET A 477 21.47 -0.84 -26.97
C MET A 477 20.67 -0.63 -28.27
N THR A 478 20.52 -1.72 -29.03
CA THR A 478 19.68 -1.80 -30.24
C THR A 478 18.42 -2.62 -30.01
N PHE A 479 17.37 -2.24 -30.75
CA PHE A 479 16.06 -2.90 -30.74
C PHE A 479 15.72 -3.34 -32.16
N ASP A 480 16.28 -4.48 -32.55
CA ASP A 480 16.17 -5.03 -33.91
C ASP A 480 14.92 -5.94 -34.06
N GLN A 481 14.69 -6.41 -35.28
CA GLN A 481 13.58 -7.31 -35.61
C GLN A 481 13.61 -8.59 -34.75
N GLY A 482 12.42 -9.08 -34.39
CA GLY A 482 12.26 -10.35 -33.67
C GLY A 482 12.30 -10.23 -32.15
N LEU A 483 12.49 -9.02 -31.61
CA LEU A 483 12.24 -8.73 -30.20
C LEU A 483 10.73 -8.67 -29.93
N SER A 484 10.32 -9.17 -28.76
CA SER A 484 8.95 -9.00 -28.28
C SER A 484 8.77 -7.56 -27.80
N CYS A 485 8.16 -6.73 -28.64
CA CYS A 485 7.84 -5.36 -28.31
C CYS A 485 6.33 -5.11 -28.26
N VAL A 486 5.90 -4.25 -27.36
CA VAL A 486 4.51 -3.91 -27.11
C VAL A 486 4.36 -2.40 -26.98
N VAL A 487 3.24 -1.88 -27.48
CA VAL A 487 2.77 -0.52 -27.19
C VAL A 487 1.52 -0.60 -26.34
N THR A 488 1.37 0.34 -25.41
CA THR A 488 0.26 0.39 -24.46
C THR A 488 -0.31 1.79 -24.35
N GLY A 489 -1.61 1.92 -24.11
CA GLY A 489 -2.26 3.23 -23.98
C GLY A 489 -3.79 3.18 -23.88
N TRP A 490 -4.38 4.33 -23.59
CA TRP A 490 -5.83 4.59 -23.47
C TRP A 490 -6.41 5.33 -24.70
N GLY A 491 -5.60 5.44 -25.75
CA GLY A 491 -5.98 6.14 -26.98
C GLY A 491 -7.22 5.56 -27.64
N TYR A 492 -8.13 6.44 -28.06
CA TYR A 492 -9.28 6.09 -28.88
C TYR A 492 -9.23 6.80 -30.23
N LYS A 493 -9.40 6.03 -31.31
CA LYS A 493 -9.60 6.53 -32.67
C LYS A 493 -10.71 5.77 -33.37
N ARG A 494 -11.27 6.39 -34.42
CA ARG A 494 -12.28 5.75 -35.29
C ARG A 494 -11.80 4.44 -35.91
N SER A 495 -10.49 4.28 -36.08
CA SER A 495 -9.85 3.07 -36.58
C SER A 495 -9.89 1.88 -35.61
N THR A 496 -10.28 2.11 -34.35
CA THR A 496 -10.41 1.10 -33.28
C THR A 496 -11.75 1.29 -32.54
N PRO A 497 -12.90 1.20 -33.22
CA PRO A 497 -14.19 1.64 -32.66
C PRO A 497 -14.70 0.75 -31.51
N ASN A 498 -14.14 -0.45 -31.35
CA ASN A 498 -14.55 -1.43 -30.36
C ASN A 498 -13.78 -1.32 -29.04
N LEU A 499 -12.83 -0.39 -28.92
CA LEU A 499 -12.01 -0.22 -27.73
C LEU A 499 -12.59 0.87 -26.83
N SER A 500 -12.57 0.62 -25.51
CA SER A 500 -12.98 1.62 -24.53
C SER A 500 -11.87 2.66 -24.34
N PRO A 501 -12.15 3.97 -24.40
CA PRO A 501 -11.14 5.00 -24.15
C PRO A 501 -10.62 5.01 -22.70
N ASP A 502 -11.37 4.44 -21.76
CA ASP A 502 -11.01 4.50 -20.33
C ASP A 502 -10.18 3.28 -19.90
N VAL A 503 -10.12 2.24 -20.71
CA VAL A 503 -9.44 0.98 -20.39
C VAL A 503 -8.09 0.91 -21.08
N LEU A 504 -7.07 0.40 -20.39
CA LEU A 504 -5.73 0.26 -20.95
C LEU A 504 -5.71 -0.84 -22.01
N HIS A 505 -5.20 -0.50 -23.19
CA HIS A 505 -5.01 -1.44 -24.30
C HIS A 505 -3.54 -1.72 -24.56
N GLN A 506 -3.29 -2.85 -25.21
CA GLN A 506 -1.97 -3.31 -25.62
C GLN A 506 -1.99 -3.84 -27.06
N ALA A 507 -0.88 -3.67 -27.77
CA ALA A 507 -0.70 -4.24 -29.10
C ALA A 507 0.75 -4.68 -29.31
N GLN A 508 0.95 -5.89 -29.86
CA GLN A 508 2.28 -6.36 -30.20
C GLN A 508 2.77 -5.66 -31.48
N VAL A 509 4.01 -5.20 -31.45
CA VAL A 509 4.63 -4.48 -32.57
C VAL A 509 5.99 -5.08 -32.89
N ASN A 510 6.45 -4.87 -34.12
CA ASN A 510 7.79 -5.28 -34.55
C ASN A 510 8.58 -4.03 -34.94
N PRO A 511 9.72 -3.75 -34.31
CA PRO A 511 10.67 -2.77 -34.80
C PRO A 511 11.03 -3.08 -36.26
N LEU A 512 10.99 -2.06 -37.12
CA LEU A 512 11.31 -2.20 -38.54
C LEU A 512 12.79 -1.86 -38.81
N PRO A 513 13.40 -2.44 -39.85
CA PRO A 513 14.74 -2.08 -40.25
C PRO A 513 14.78 -0.64 -40.74
N GLU A 514 15.92 0.01 -40.58
CA GLU A 514 16.13 1.39 -40.99
C GLU A 514 15.65 1.67 -42.42
N GLN A 515 15.98 0.80 -43.38
CA GLN A 515 15.54 0.95 -44.78
C GLN A 515 14.01 1.03 -44.94
N ALA A 516 13.25 0.28 -44.15
CA ALA A 516 11.78 0.32 -44.19
C ALA A 516 11.25 1.65 -43.62
N CYS A 517 11.87 2.16 -42.54
CA CYS A 517 11.55 3.48 -42.00
C CYS A 517 11.84 4.59 -43.02
N TRP A 518 13.01 4.52 -43.68
CA TRP A 518 13.43 5.43 -44.75
C TRP A 518 12.48 5.41 -45.94
N ASN A 519 11.99 4.25 -46.36
CA ASN A 519 11.02 4.17 -47.45
C ASN A 519 9.70 4.91 -47.12
N GLY A 520 9.30 4.93 -45.84
CA GLY A 520 8.10 5.62 -45.40
C GLY A 520 8.29 7.13 -45.17
N TRP A 521 9.43 7.53 -44.59
CA TRP A 521 9.66 8.91 -44.12
C TRP A 521 10.71 9.70 -44.91
N GLY A 522 11.45 9.05 -45.81
CA GLY A 522 12.49 9.67 -46.63
C GLY A 522 13.65 10.23 -45.81
N GLN A 523 14.29 11.28 -46.34
CA GLN A 523 15.46 11.95 -45.75
C GLN A 523 15.24 12.62 -44.39
N VAL A 524 13.99 12.67 -43.91
CA VAL A 524 13.67 13.24 -42.60
C VAL A 524 13.80 12.20 -41.48
N PHE A 525 13.89 10.91 -41.82
CA PHE A 525 14.14 9.87 -40.83
C PHE A 525 15.62 9.84 -40.41
N SER A 526 15.87 9.75 -39.11
CA SER A 526 17.20 9.60 -38.53
C SER A 526 17.21 8.45 -37.53
N SER A 527 17.94 7.38 -37.85
CA SER A 527 18.07 6.18 -37.00
C SER A 527 18.78 6.43 -35.67
N ASN A 528 19.49 7.56 -35.55
CA ASN A 528 20.09 8.00 -34.30
C ASN A 528 19.05 8.54 -33.31
N ALA A 529 17.95 9.11 -33.81
CA ALA A 529 16.95 9.79 -32.99
C ALA A 529 15.59 9.08 -32.97
N LEU A 530 15.30 8.25 -33.97
CA LEU A 530 13.99 7.65 -34.19
C LEU A 530 14.07 6.13 -34.36
N LEU A 531 13.05 5.44 -33.86
CA LEU A 531 12.69 4.06 -34.18
C LEU A 531 11.37 4.07 -34.96
N CYS A 532 11.11 3.02 -35.74
CA CYS A 532 9.79 2.86 -36.35
C CYS A 532 9.27 1.42 -36.25
N THR A 533 7.94 1.30 -36.24
CA THR A 533 7.21 0.02 -36.27
C THR A 533 6.16 0.04 -37.39
N GLN A 534 5.30 -0.97 -37.46
CA GLN A 534 4.24 -1.05 -38.47
C GLN A 534 3.35 0.20 -38.48
N PRO A 535 2.84 0.65 -39.65
CA PRO A 535 1.99 1.85 -39.75
C PRO A 535 0.75 1.86 -38.86
N ALA A 536 0.15 0.68 -38.65
CA ALA A 536 -1.03 0.49 -37.79
C ALA A 536 -0.79 0.84 -36.31
N ALA A 537 0.47 0.86 -35.85
CA ALA A 537 0.85 1.21 -34.48
C ALA A 537 0.95 2.74 -34.25
N SER A 538 0.69 3.56 -35.26
CA SER A 538 0.91 5.01 -35.15
C SER A 538 -0.10 5.68 -34.22
N SER A 539 0.27 6.82 -33.63
CA SER A 539 -0.63 7.60 -32.75
C SER A 539 -1.92 8.04 -33.47
N SER A 540 -1.90 8.20 -34.78
CA SER A 540 -3.10 8.52 -35.56
C SER A 540 -4.02 7.33 -35.80
N CYS A 541 -3.54 6.10 -35.60
CA CYS A 541 -4.30 4.86 -35.69
C CYS A 541 -4.75 4.35 -34.31
N LEU A 542 -3.87 4.37 -33.29
CA LEU A 542 -4.16 3.86 -31.94
C LEU A 542 -4.57 4.95 -30.94
N GLY A 543 -4.19 6.20 -31.18
CA GLY A 543 -4.77 7.36 -30.49
C GLY A 543 -4.08 7.89 -29.25
N ASP A 544 -2.99 7.27 -28.80
CA ASP A 544 -2.33 7.69 -27.56
C ASP A 544 -0.93 8.28 -27.80
N ALA A 545 -0.82 9.60 -27.70
CA ALA A 545 0.45 10.30 -27.81
C ALA A 545 1.31 10.05 -26.56
N GLY A 546 2.64 9.89 -26.75
CA GLY A 546 3.53 9.58 -25.61
C GLY A 546 3.39 8.15 -25.08
N ALA A 547 2.68 7.26 -25.77
CA ALA A 547 2.66 5.83 -25.46
C ALA A 547 4.08 5.22 -25.52
N PRO A 548 4.44 4.30 -24.59
CA PRO A 548 5.74 3.66 -24.62
C PRO A 548 5.84 2.59 -25.71
N LEU A 549 7.03 2.44 -26.27
CA LEU A 549 7.48 1.25 -26.97
C LEU A 549 8.34 0.43 -26.01
N LEU A 550 7.77 -0.66 -25.48
CA LEU A 550 8.38 -1.53 -24.50
C LEU A 550 8.93 -2.75 -25.20
N CYS A 551 10.22 -3.05 -25.04
CA CYS A 551 10.82 -4.24 -25.64
C CYS A 551 11.46 -5.10 -24.55
N GLN A 552 11.20 -6.40 -24.61
CA GLN A 552 11.78 -7.36 -23.67
C GLN A 552 13.12 -7.90 -24.21
N LYS A 553 14.17 -7.83 -23.39
CA LYS A 553 15.49 -8.40 -23.67
C LYS A 553 15.98 -9.13 -22.43
N ASN A 554 16.35 -10.41 -22.57
CA ASN A 554 16.81 -11.27 -21.47
C ASN A 554 15.86 -11.30 -20.25
N GLY A 555 14.54 -11.27 -20.49
CA GLY A 555 13.52 -11.29 -19.43
C GLY A 555 13.22 -9.93 -18.78
N GLN A 556 13.94 -8.86 -19.15
CA GLN A 556 13.76 -7.51 -18.62
C GLN A 556 13.16 -6.58 -19.67
N TYR A 557 12.25 -5.69 -19.26
CA TYR A 557 11.64 -4.70 -20.14
C TYR A 557 12.44 -3.39 -20.16
N TYR A 558 12.68 -2.90 -21.36
CA TYR A 558 13.30 -1.61 -21.61
C TYR A 558 12.35 -0.69 -22.36
N LEU A 559 12.40 0.60 -22.02
CA LEU A 559 11.72 1.65 -22.77
C LEU A 559 12.54 1.97 -24.03
N ALA A 560 12.26 1.26 -25.12
CA ALA A 560 12.99 1.42 -26.37
C ALA A 560 12.70 2.78 -27.03
N GLY A 561 11.45 3.25 -26.93
CA GLY A 561 11.02 4.50 -27.54
C GLY A 561 9.77 5.10 -26.89
N MET A 562 9.53 6.39 -27.18
CA MET A 562 8.28 7.09 -26.83
C MET A 562 7.57 7.50 -28.12
N MET A 563 6.27 7.26 -28.22
CA MET A 563 5.51 7.52 -29.44
C MET A 563 5.57 9.00 -29.82
N ALA A 564 6.20 9.28 -30.97
CA ALA A 564 6.49 10.63 -31.42
C ALA A 564 5.37 11.19 -32.31
N LEU A 565 5.39 12.50 -32.55
CA LEU A 565 4.44 13.17 -33.42
C LEU A 565 4.57 12.70 -34.87
N GLY A 566 3.67 11.83 -35.30
CA GLY A 566 3.57 11.30 -36.66
C GLY A 566 2.54 12.00 -37.54
N VAL A 567 2.10 11.29 -38.59
CA VAL A 567 1.07 11.74 -39.53
C VAL A 567 -0.27 11.99 -38.84
N LYS A 568 -1.02 13.03 -39.28
CA LYS A 568 -2.29 13.44 -38.64
C LYS A 568 -3.45 12.45 -38.82
N ARG A 569 -3.41 11.64 -39.88
CA ARG A 569 -4.44 10.63 -40.21
C ARG A 569 -3.77 9.26 -40.25
N CYS A 570 -4.52 8.24 -39.83
CA CYS A 570 -4.08 6.86 -39.94
C CYS A 570 -3.78 6.55 -41.43
N ASP A 571 -2.61 5.99 -41.70
CA ASP A 571 -2.07 5.79 -43.05
C ASP A 571 -1.38 4.43 -43.13
N GLN A 572 -1.74 3.62 -44.14
CA GLN A 572 -1.22 2.26 -44.29
C GLN A 572 0.25 2.20 -44.76
N GLN A 573 0.80 3.30 -45.27
CA GLN A 573 2.13 3.36 -45.87
C GLN A 573 3.15 4.10 -45.00
N LYS A 574 2.72 4.76 -43.93
CA LYS A 574 3.59 5.58 -43.07
C LYS A 574 3.89 4.86 -41.75
N PRO A 575 5.10 4.31 -41.57
CA PRO A 575 5.50 3.64 -40.34
C PRO A 575 5.23 4.49 -39.10
N ALA A 576 4.80 3.86 -38.00
CA ALA A 576 4.70 4.51 -36.71
C ALA A 576 6.08 4.87 -36.20
N ILE A 577 6.25 6.05 -35.62
CA ILE A 577 7.56 6.56 -35.20
C ILE A 577 7.62 6.79 -33.69
N PHE A 578 8.80 6.55 -33.14
CA PHE A 578 9.08 6.69 -31.72
C PHE A 578 10.41 7.41 -31.56
N THR A 579 10.50 8.35 -30.60
CA THR A 579 11.77 8.91 -30.17
C THR A 579 12.61 7.79 -29.55
N ARG A 580 13.80 7.52 -30.08
CA ARG A 580 14.69 6.43 -29.67
C ARG A 580 15.35 6.75 -28.35
N LEU A 581 15.08 6.00 -27.29
CA LEU A 581 15.53 6.38 -25.94
C LEU A 581 17.03 6.18 -25.67
N SER A 582 17.67 5.20 -26.34
CA SER A 582 19.12 4.99 -26.21
C SER A 582 19.93 6.22 -26.63
N GLY A 583 19.42 7.00 -27.60
CA GLY A 583 20.07 8.24 -28.05
C GLY A 583 19.95 9.43 -27.08
N PHE A 584 19.19 9.29 -25.99
CA PHE A 584 18.91 10.36 -25.04
C PHE A 584 19.31 10.02 -23.59
N GLN A 585 19.97 8.88 -23.35
CA GLN A 585 20.37 8.43 -22.01
C GLN A 585 21.23 9.48 -21.29
N SER A 586 22.29 9.99 -21.93
CA SER A 586 23.12 11.08 -21.41
C SER A 586 22.32 12.33 -21.01
N TRP A 587 21.31 12.71 -21.80
CA TRP A 587 20.47 13.88 -21.49
C TRP A 587 19.57 13.63 -20.28
N ILE A 588 18.97 12.44 -20.18
CA ILE A 588 18.13 12.04 -19.06
C ILE A 588 18.95 12.06 -17.76
N GLU A 589 20.11 11.42 -17.76
CA GLU A 589 20.98 11.37 -16.57
C GLU A 589 21.46 12.75 -16.13
N LYS A 590 21.84 13.60 -17.09
CA LYS A 590 22.26 14.97 -16.80
C LYS A 590 21.17 15.76 -16.07
N ILE A 591 19.91 15.66 -16.50
CA ILE A 591 18.80 16.34 -15.83
C ILE A 591 18.52 15.72 -14.46
N LYS A 592 18.45 14.38 -14.38
CA LYS A 592 18.21 13.67 -13.12
C LYS A 592 19.24 14.08 -12.05
N ASN A 593 20.50 14.17 -12.42
CA ASN A 593 21.58 14.56 -11.53
C ASN A 593 21.51 16.05 -11.14
N HIS A 594 21.10 16.94 -12.04
CA HIS A 594 21.00 18.37 -11.75
C HIS A 594 19.87 18.70 -10.76
N GLU A 595 18.71 18.04 -10.89
CA GLU A 595 17.59 18.25 -9.96
C GLU A 595 17.75 17.46 -8.65
N GLY A 596 18.48 16.35 -8.63
CA GLY A 596 18.81 15.65 -7.37
C GLY A 596 19.72 16.45 -6.43
N LEU A 597 20.35 17.52 -6.92
CA LEU A 597 21.22 18.43 -6.16
C LEU A 597 20.49 19.69 -5.63
N LYS A 598 19.24 19.93 -6.04
CA LYS A 598 18.41 21.07 -5.60
C LYS A 598 17.35 20.61 -4.59
#